data_AF-A0A1I1AI46-F1
#
_entry.id   AF-A0A1I1AI46-F1
#
_cell.length_a   1.000
_cell.length_b   1.000
_cell.length_c   1.000
_cell.angle_alpha   90.00
_cell.angle_beta   90.00
_cell.angle_gamma   90.00
#
_symmetry.space_group_name_H-M   'P 1'
#
loop_
_entity.id
_entity.type
_entity.pdbx_description
1 polymer ?
#
loop_
_entity_poly.entity_id
_entity_poly.type
_entity_poly.pdbx_seq_one_letter_code
_entity_poly.pdbx_strand_id
1 'polypeptide(L)'
;MKIISFNSQYVFWPLVLILSYIFNHFNVPAGWLLGALAAGIFYRLTIGPRKKNKHLFPIALGLIGLSLGNMLEIDVLWGAVHTFGFAILFGVIATLGSGLLLGYILYKRTNLDLKTAIFSFIPGGASEVLGLADTNGADIRIVAAFHSARMILLLLLFPFL
;
A
#
# COMPACT_ATOMS: atom_id res chain seq x y z
N MET A 1 -15.42 20.41 -16.80
CA MET A 1 -16.82 20.50 -16.31
C MET A 1 -16.83 20.39 -14.79
N LYS A 2 -17.03 21.50 -14.07
CA LYS A 2 -16.98 21.66 -12.60
C LYS A 2 -18.41 21.90 -12.10
N ILE A 3 -19.15 20.90 -11.59
CA ILE A 3 -20.46 21.19 -10.94
C ILE A 3 -20.74 20.39 -9.64
N ILE A 4 -19.91 19.45 -9.18
CA ILE A 4 -20.25 18.63 -7.98
C ILE A 4 -19.14 18.63 -6.93
N SER A 5 -18.75 19.80 -6.39
CA SER A 5 -17.50 19.91 -5.60
C SER A 5 -17.62 19.83 -4.08
N PHE A 6 -18.83 19.82 -3.48
CA PHE A 6 -18.96 19.88 -2.01
C PHE A 6 -19.76 18.73 -1.39
N ASN A 7 -20.87 18.29 -1.98
CA ASN A 7 -21.72 17.23 -1.37
C ASN A 7 -21.21 15.80 -1.64
N SER A 8 -20.38 15.62 -2.67
CA SER A 8 -20.01 14.27 -3.14
C SER A 8 -18.95 13.57 -2.28
N GLN A 9 -18.23 14.28 -1.42
CA GLN A 9 -17.17 13.67 -0.59
C GLN A 9 -17.74 12.75 0.50
N TYR A 10 -18.99 12.97 0.92
CA TYR A 10 -19.67 12.12 1.91
C TYR A 10 -20.14 10.79 1.32
N VAL A 11 -20.31 10.69 0.00
CA VAL A 11 -20.71 9.44 -0.69
C VAL A 11 -19.54 8.46 -0.75
N PHE A 12 -18.30 8.95 -0.75
CA PHE A 12 -17.11 8.11 -0.89
C PHE A 12 -16.90 7.15 0.29
N TRP A 13 -17.03 7.64 1.52
CA TRP A 13 -16.83 6.83 2.72
C TRP A 13 -17.78 5.63 2.86
N PRO A 14 -19.12 5.79 2.73
CA PRO A 14 -20.03 4.67 2.76
C PRO A 14 -19.83 3.75 1.56
N LEU A 15 -19.49 4.28 0.37
CA LEU A 15 -19.16 3.45 -0.79
C LEU A 15 -17.96 2.52 -0.51
N VAL A 16 -16.88 3.06 0.06
CA VAL A 16 -15.71 2.28 0.49
C VAL A 16 -16.13 1.21 1.50
N LEU A 17 -16.88 1.57 2.55
CA LEU A 17 -17.30 0.61 3.57
C LEU A 17 -18.17 -0.52 3.00
N ILE A 18 -19.12 -0.19 2.12
CA ILE A 18 -20.02 -1.17 1.50
C ILE A 18 -19.23 -2.13 0.60
N LEU A 19 -18.41 -1.62 -0.31
CA LEU A 19 -17.61 -2.47 -1.22
C LEU A 19 -16.59 -3.32 -0.45
N SER A 20 -15.89 -2.74 0.52
CA SER A 20 -14.96 -3.46 1.39
C SER A 20 -15.64 -4.55 2.20
N TYR A 21 -16.84 -4.29 2.74
CA TYR A 21 -17.61 -5.27 3.48
C TYR A 21 -18.09 -6.42 2.58
N ILE A 22 -18.59 -6.11 1.38
CA ILE A 22 -19.00 -7.11 0.39
C ILE A 22 -17.83 -8.02 0.05
N PHE A 23 -16.66 -7.46 -0.29
CA PHE A 23 -15.47 -8.24 -0.64
C PHE A 23 -15.00 -9.11 0.54
N ASN A 24 -15.04 -8.56 1.76
CA ASN A 24 -14.72 -9.32 2.96
C ASN A 24 -15.72 -10.46 3.23
N HIS A 25 -17.01 -10.24 2.95
CA HIS A 25 -18.04 -11.27 3.11
C HIS A 25 -17.86 -12.45 2.16
N PHE A 26 -17.40 -12.19 0.93
CA PHE A 26 -17.05 -13.24 -0.04
C PHE A 26 -15.69 -13.90 0.25
N ASN A 27 -15.08 -13.65 1.43
CA ASN A 27 -13.75 -14.15 1.81
C ASN A 27 -12.67 -13.83 0.76
N VAL A 28 -12.83 -12.72 0.04
CA VAL A 28 -11.79 -12.26 -0.88
C VAL A 28 -10.58 -11.86 -0.04
N PRO A 29 -9.40 -12.43 -0.29
CA PRO A 29 -8.21 -12.07 0.46
C PRO A 29 -7.91 -10.58 0.31
N ALA A 30 -7.53 -9.90 1.40
CA ALA A 30 -7.43 -8.44 1.47
C ALA A 30 -8.69 -7.68 0.99
N GLY A 31 -9.89 -8.22 1.24
CA GLY A 31 -11.16 -7.65 0.77
C GLY A 31 -11.38 -6.17 1.16
N TRP A 32 -10.87 -5.76 2.33
CA TRP A 32 -10.88 -4.35 2.75
C TRP A 32 -10.10 -3.43 1.81
N LEU A 33 -8.91 -3.86 1.36
CA LEU A 33 -8.06 -3.12 0.43
C LEU A 33 -8.69 -3.08 -0.96
N LEU A 34 -9.14 -4.22 -1.47
CA LEU A 34 -9.71 -4.35 -2.80
C LEU A 34 -11.03 -3.59 -2.94
N GLY A 35 -11.90 -3.65 -1.93
CA GLY A 35 -13.13 -2.86 -1.90
C GLY A 35 -12.86 -1.35 -1.86
N ALA A 36 -11.85 -0.90 -1.11
CA ALA A 36 -11.46 0.51 -1.07
C ALA A 36 -10.88 0.99 -2.41
N LEU A 37 -10.09 0.15 -3.09
CA LEU A 37 -9.58 0.42 -4.44
C LEU A 37 -10.71 0.49 -5.46
N ALA A 38 -11.63 -0.47 -5.45
CA ALA A 38 -12.78 -0.50 -6.35
C ALA A 38 -13.65 0.75 -6.17
N ALA A 39 -13.95 1.13 -4.92
CA ALA A 39 -14.65 2.37 -4.59
C ALA A 39 -13.88 3.62 -5.08
N GLY A 40 -12.55 3.63 -4.93
CA GLY A 40 -11.64 4.67 -5.43
C GLY A 40 -11.72 4.85 -6.94
N ILE A 41 -11.64 3.75 -7.69
CA ILE A 41 -11.73 3.72 -9.15
C ILE A 41 -13.11 4.22 -9.60
N PHE A 42 -14.18 3.65 -9.02
CA PHE A 42 -15.55 4.03 -9.35
C PHE A 42 -15.81 5.52 -9.11
N TYR A 43 -15.40 6.04 -7.95
CA TYR A 43 -15.55 7.46 -7.62
C TYR A 43 -14.75 8.35 -8.58
N ARG A 44 -13.54 7.93 -8.97
CA ARG A 44 -12.69 8.71 -9.88
C ARG A 44 -13.29 8.81 -11.28
N LEU A 45 -13.94 7.75 -11.76
CA LEU A 45 -14.57 7.68 -13.09
C LEU A 45 -15.91 8.42 -13.15
N THR A 46 -16.68 8.43 -12.06
CA THR A 46 -18.05 8.99 -12.04
C THR A 46 -18.13 10.43 -11.55
N ILE A 47 -17.40 10.77 -10.49
CA ILE A 47 -17.56 12.03 -9.75
C ILE A 47 -16.38 12.98 -9.98
N GLY A 48 -15.16 12.45 -10.02
CA GLY A 48 -13.94 13.21 -10.28
C GLY A 48 -12.98 13.33 -9.08
N PRO A 49 -12.01 14.26 -9.12
CA PRO A 49 -10.91 14.30 -8.16
C PRO A 49 -11.38 14.72 -6.76
N ARG A 50 -10.98 13.93 -5.74
CA ARG A 50 -11.19 14.25 -4.33
C ARG A 50 -10.02 15.05 -3.75
N LYS A 51 -10.30 16.00 -2.86
CA LYS A 51 -9.26 16.63 -2.01
C LYS A 51 -8.78 15.63 -0.96
N LYS A 52 -7.48 15.40 -0.91
CA LYS A 52 -6.84 14.60 0.15
C LYS A 52 -6.97 15.32 1.49
N ASN A 53 -7.46 14.64 2.53
CA ASN A 53 -7.36 15.13 3.90
C ASN A 53 -5.94 14.82 4.42
N LYS A 54 -5.20 15.86 4.78
CA LYS A 54 -3.77 15.76 5.16
C LYS A 54 -3.55 15.11 6.53
N HIS A 55 -4.56 15.06 7.41
CA HIS A 55 -4.39 14.62 8.80
C HIS A 55 -4.81 13.17 9.04
N LEU A 56 -5.83 12.68 8.31
CA LEU A 56 -6.38 11.33 8.54
C LEU A 56 -5.35 10.22 8.29
N PHE A 57 -4.53 10.36 7.24
CA PHE A 57 -3.59 9.32 6.84
C PHE A 57 -2.42 9.16 7.83
N PRO A 58 -1.72 10.23 8.27
CA PRO A 58 -0.71 10.12 9.33
C PRO A 58 -1.25 9.57 10.65
N ILE A 59 -2.48 9.95 11.05
CA ILE A 59 -3.11 9.44 12.28
C ILE A 59 -3.34 7.93 12.18
N ALA A 60 -3.89 7.46 11.06
CA ALA A 60 -4.10 6.04 10.82
C ALA A 60 -2.77 5.27 10.83
N LEU A 61 -1.72 5.82 10.21
CA LEU A 61 -0.39 5.21 10.21
C LEU A 61 0.21 5.15 11.63
N GLY A 62 0.01 6.18 12.45
CA GLY A 62 0.42 6.20 13.85
C GLY A 62 -0.27 5.12 14.70
N LEU A 63 -1.58 4.90 14.49
CA LEU A 63 -2.32 3.83 15.15
C LEU A 63 -1.83 2.44 14.74
N ILE A 64 -1.54 2.24 13.46
CA ILE A 64 -0.94 0.99 12.97
C ILE A 64 0.42 0.76 13.62
N GLY A 65 1.26 1.81 13.71
CA GLY A 65 2.56 1.73 14.36
C GLY A 65 2.47 1.38 15.85
N LEU A 66 1.52 1.98 16.58
CA LEU A 66 1.26 1.64 17.99
C LEU A 66 0.80 0.19 18.15
N SER A 67 -0.10 -0.27 17.28
CA SER A 67 -0.56 -1.66 17.29
C SER A 67 0.58 -2.64 17.02
N LEU A 68 1.40 -2.38 16.01
CA LEU A 68 2.55 -3.22 15.68
C LEU A 68 3.59 -3.22 16.81
N GLY A 69 3.84 -2.05 17.42
CA GLY A 69 4.75 -1.92 18.56
C GLY A 69 4.32 -2.76 19.76
N ASN A 70 3.03 -2.79 20.08
CA ASN A 70 2.49 -3.60 21.17
C ASN A 70 2.57 -5.12 20.91
N MET A 71 2.71 -5.56 19.65
CA MET A 71 2.84 -6.98 19.30
C MET A 71 4.29 -7.49 19.39
N LEU A 72 5.26 -6.60 19.63
CA LEU A 72 6.67 -6.98 19.72
C LEU A 72 7.02 -7.44 21.13
N GLU A 73 7.27 -8.74 21.27
CA GLU A 73 7.85 -9.32 22.48
C GLU A 73 9.38 -9.33 22.37
N ILE A 74 10.04 -8.66 23.32
CA ILE A 74 11.49 -8.43 23.26
C ILE A 74 12.29 -9.75 23.36
N ASP A 75 11.81 -10.72 24.13
CA ASP A 75 12.46 -12.00 24.31
C ASP A 75 12.42 -12.84 23.03
N VAL A 76 11.29 -12.80 22.32
CA VAL A 76 11.13 -13.46 21.01
C VAL A 76 12.05 -12.81 19.97
N LEU A 77 12.16 -11.48 19.98
CA LEU A 77 13.04 -10.75 19.08
C LEU A 77 14.51 -11.14 19.30
N TRP A 78 14.99 -11.15 20.55
CA TRP A 78 16.37 -11.52 20.85
C TRP A 78 16.66 -12.99 20.52
N GLY A 79 15.74 -13.90 20.81
CA GLY A 79 15.86 -15.30 20.40
C GLY A 79 15.96 -15.46 18.89
N ALA A 80 15.13 -14.76 18.13
CA ALA A 80 15.15 -14.79 16.67
C ALA A 80 16.45 -14.21 16.09
N VAL A 81 16.94 -13.09 16.63
CA VAL A 81 18.20 -12.47 16.18
C VAL A 81 19.41 -13.34 16.52
N HIS A 82 19.44 -13.97 17.69
CA HIS A 82 20.56 -14.83 18.07
C HIS A 82 20.63 -16.09 17.19
N THR A 83 19.49 -16.69 16.88
CA THR A 83 19.45 -17.94 16.09
C THR A 83 19.51 -17.69 14.58
N PHE A 84 18.88 -16.62 14.09
CA PHE A 84 18.71 -16.37 12.65
C PHE A 84 19.26 -15.02 12.18
N GLY A 85 20.03 -14.29 13.01
CA GLY A 85 20.46 -12.93 12.72
C GLY A 85 21.14 -12.76 11.36
N PHE A 86 22.00 -13.70 10.97
CA PHE A 86 22.64 -13.67 9.65
C PHE A 86 21.64 -13.88 8.50
N ALA A 87 20.70 -14.82 8.65
CA ALA A 87 19.67 -15.06 7.65
C ALA A 87 18.69 -13.87 7.53
N ILE A 88 18.31 -13.26 8.66
CA ILE A 88 17.47 -12.06 8.70
C ILE A 88 18.20 -10.91 7.98
N LEU A 89 19.46 -10.66 8.34
CA LEU A 89 20.26 -9.59 7.72
C LEU A 89 20.41 -9.81 6.21
N PHE A 90 20.75 -11.02 5.79
CA PHE A 90 20.84 -11.37 4.38
C PHE A 90 19.50 -11.20 3.66
N GLY A 91 18.40 -11.65 4.26
CA GLY A 91 17.04 -11.48 3.72
C GLY A 91 16.67 -10.01 3.53
N VAL A 92 16.97 -9.16 4.52
CA VAL A 92 16.75 -7.71 4.44
C VAL A 92 17.56 -7.10 3.29
N ILE A 93 18.86 -7.39 3.21
CA ILE A 93 19.73 -6.87 2.15
C ILE A 93 19.28 -7.36 0.77
N ALA A 94 18.96 -8.65 0.63
CA ALA A 94 18.51 -9.23 -0.63
C ALA A 94 17.16 -8.66 -1.08
N THR A 95 16.22 -8.44 -0.15
CA THR A 95 14.91 -7.88 -0.46
C THR A 95 15.02 -6.41 -0.83
N LEU A 96 15.79 -5.61 -0.08
CA LEU A 96 16.02 -4.20 -0.40
C LEU A 96 16.79 -4.05 -1.71
N GLY A 97 17.84 -4.85 -1.91
CA GLY A 97 18.65 -4.85 -3.13
C GLY A 97 17.85 -5.24 -4.36
N SER A 98 17.02 -6.29 -4.27
CA SER A 98 16.15 -6.69 -5.38
C SER A 98 15.08 -5.65 -5.68
N GLY A 99 14.45 -5.05 -4.66
CA GLY A 99 13.48 -3.96 -4.85
C GLY A 99 14.08 -2.73 -5.53
N LEU A 100 15.27 -2.31 -5.10
CA LEU A 100 16.00 -1.20 -5.74
C LEU A 100 16.40 -1.52 -7.18
N LEU A 101 16.89 -2.74 -7.42
CA LEU A 101 17.28 -3.20 -8.76
C LEU A 101 16.07 -3.21 -9.70
N LEU A 102 14.95 -3.81 -9.27
CA LEU A 102 13.72 -3.87 -10.06
C LEU A 102 13.13 -2.46 -10.28
N GLY A 103 13.15 -1.60 -9.27
CA GLY A 103 12.74 -0.20 -9.41
C GLY A 103 13.59 0.57 -10.42
N TYR A 104 14.91 0.35 -10.43
CA TYR A 104 15.81 0.95 -11.42
C TYR A 104 15.58 0.40 -12.83
N ILE A 105 15.36 -0.91 -12.97
CA ILE A 105 15.01 -1.53 -14.26
C ILE A 105 13.70 -0.94 -14.78
N LEU A 106 12.69 -0.78 -13.92
CA LEU A 106 11.42 -0.17 -14.28
C LEU A 106 11.63 1.28 -14.75
N TYR A 107 12.43 2.07 -14.04
CA TYR A 107 12.80 3.42 -14.46
C TYR A 107 13.45 3.45 -15.85
N LYS A 108 14.37 2.52 -16.14
CA LYS A 108 15.03 2.44 -17.46
C LYS A 108 14.12 1.97 -18.59
N ARG A 109 13.07 1.20 -18.27
CA ARG A 109 12.15 0.61 -19.26
C ARG A 109 10.86 1.40 -19.47
N THR A 110 10.60 2.41 -18.65
CA THR A 110 9.36 3.19 -18.68
C THR A 110 9.64 4.69 -18.62
N ASN A 111 8.63 5.53 -18.88
CA ASN A 111 8.74 6.99 -18.74
C ASN A 111 8.43 7.48 -17.32
N LEU A 112 8.52 6.61 -16.31
CA LEU A 112 8.31 6.97 -14.92
C LEU A 112 9.51 7.75 -14.39
N ASP A 113 9.30 8.65 -13.43
CA ASP A 113 10.40 9.23 -12.69
C ASP A 113 11.05 8.18 -11.76
N LEU A 114 12.32 8.39 -11.43
CA LEU A 114 13.09 7.46 -10.62
C LEU A 114 12.45 7.21 -9.24
N LYS A 115 11.86 8.23 -8.62
CA LYS A 115 11.25 8.08 -7.29
C LYS A 115 10.02 7.19 -7.37
N THR A 116 9.11 7.47 -8.30
CA THR A 116 7.91 6.64 -8.52
C THR A 116 8.28 5.20 -8.85
N ALA A 117 9.28 4.98 -9.70
CA ALA A 117 9.72 3.64 -10.07
C ALA A 117 10.31 2.87 -8.87
N ILE A 118 11.17 3.51 -8.07
CA ILE A 118 11.73 2.91 -6.85
C ILE A 118 10.63 2.63 -5.83
N PHE A 119 9.76 3.60 -5.52
CA PHE A 119 8.67 3.41 -4.56
C PHE A 119 7.65 2.36 -5.00
N SER A 120 7.54 2.06 -6.30
CA SER A 120 6.66 0.99 -6.81
C SER A 120 7.18 -0.42 -6.53
N PHE A 121 8.50 -0.59 -6.34
CA PHE A 121 9.15 -1.88 -6.12
C PHE A 121 9.83 -2.02 -4.75
N ILE A 122 9.90 -0.94 -3.96
CA ILE A 122 10.49 -1.00 -2.62
C ILE A 122 9.68 -1.97 -1.73
N PRO A 123 10.35 -2.90 -1.04
CA PRO A 123 9.66 -3.75 -0.07
C PRO A 123 9.19 -2.91 1.12
N GLY A 124 8.03 -3.24 1.66
CA GLY A 124 7.42 -2.52 2.78
C GLY A 124 5.90 -2.59 2.77
N GLY A 125 5.30 -2.08 3.86
CA GLY A 125 3.86 -1.95 3.99
C GLY A 125 3.31 -0.97 2.96
N ALA A 126 2.23 -1.32 2.27
CA ALA A 126 1.68 -0.48 1.21
C ALA A 126 1.35 0.94 1.71
N SER A 127 0.77 1.06 2.90
CA SER A 127 0.45 2.34 3.53
C SER A 127 1.68 3.19 3.85
N GLU A 128 2.76 2.58 4.35
CA GLU A 128 3.99 3.31 4.69
C GLU A 128 4.68 3.85 3.44
N VAL A 129 4.81 2.99 2.42
CA VAL A 129 5.44 3.35 1.16
C VAL A 129 4.65 4.43 0.43
N LEU A 130 3.32 4.37 0.46
CA LEU A 130 2.46 5.42 -0.10
C LEU A 130 2.61 6.76 0.63
N GLY A 131 2.79 6.71 1.96
CA GLY A 131 3.10 7.89 2.76
C GLY A 131 4.44 8.52 2.40
N LEU A 132 5.48 7.71 2.26
CA LEU A 132 6.81 8.15 1.85
C LEU A 132 6.82 8.68 0.41
N ALA A 133 6.12 8.01 -0.51
CA ALA A 133 5.99 8.45 -1.90
C ALA A 133 5.33 9.85 -1.98
N ASP A 134 4.30 10.10 -1.18
CA ASP A 134 3.60 11.40 -1.13
C ASP A 134 4.49 12.53 -0.64
N THR A 135 5.30 12.30 0.39
CA THR A 135 6.21 13.32 0.93
C THR A 135 7.44 13.55 0.05
N ASN A 136 7.85 12.56 -0.74
CA ASN A 136 9.01 12.64 -1.64
C ASN A 136 8.66 13.13 -3.06
N GLY A 137 7.38 13.40 -3.34
CA GLY A 137 6.90 13.93 -4.61
C GLY A 137 6.79 12.89 -5.74
N ALA A 138 6.67 11.61 -5.40
CA ALA A 138 6.40 10.55 -6.37
C ALA A 138 4.91 10.51 -6.76
N ASP A 139 4.57 9.91 -7.90
CA ASP A 139 3.19 9.67 -8.29
C ASP A 139 2.61 8.50 -7.49
N ILE A 140 1.98 8.86 -6.38
CA ILE A 140 1.30 7.95 -5.44
C ILE A 140 0.27 7.06 -6.14
N ARG A 141 -0.32 7.51 -7.26
CA ARG A 141 -1.35 6.74 -7.97
C ARG A 141 -0.73 5.52 -8.62
N ILE A 142 0.44 5.70 -9.21
CA ILE A 142 1.20 4.64 -9.87
C ILE A 142 1.75 3.69 -8.79
N VAL A 143 2.37 4.23 -7.74
CA VAL A 143 2.86 3.43 -6.60
C VAL A 143 1.74 2.58 -5.99
N ALA A 144 0.55 3.17 -5.77
CA ALA A 144 -0.61 2.46 -5.25
C ALA A 144 -1.05 1.33 -6.19
N ALA A 145 -1.08 1.58 -7.50
CA ALA A 145 -1.45 0.57 -8.48
C ALA A 145 -0.48 -0.62 -8.47
N PHE A 146 0.83 -0.37 -8.43
CA PHE A 146 1.85 -1.43 -8.35
C PHE A 146 1.71 -2.26 -7.07
N HIS A 147 1.53 -1.61 -5.93
CA HIS A 147 1.36 -2.32 -4.65
C HIS A 147 0.04 -3.09 -4.57
N SER A 148 -1.02 -2.56 -5.18
CA SER A 148 -2.31 -3.24 -5.27
C SER A 148 -2.22 -4.46 -6.18
N ALA A 149 -1.59 -4.32 -7.35
CA ALA A 149 -1.31 -5.42 -8.25
C ALA A 149 -0.46 -6.49 -7.54
N ARG A 150 0.61 -6.10 -6.83
CA ARG A 150 1.43 -7.02 -6.02
C ARG A 150 0.58 -7.80 -5.02
N MET A 151 -0.31 -7.15 -4.29
CA MET A 151 -1.23 -7.84 -3.39
C MET A 151 -2.12 -8.81 -4.15
N ILE A 152 -2.79 -8.39 -5.23
CA ILE A 152 -3.64 -9.27 -6.04
C ILE A 152 -2.86 -10.49 -6.57
N LEU A 153 -1.65 -10.28 -7.10
CA LEU A 153 -0.80 -11.37 -7.57
C LEU A 153 -0.44 -12.33 -6.43
N LEU A 154 -0.03 -11.81 -5.27
CA LEU A 154 0.26 -12.66 -4.12
C LEU A 154 -0.97 -13.48 -3.72
N LEU A 155 -2.16 -12.88 -3.70
CA LEU A 155 -3.38 -13.60 -3.34
C LEU A 155 -3.76 -14.70 -4.33
N LEU A 156 -3.53 -14.46 -5.62
CA LEU A 156 -3.77 -15.45 -6.66
C LEU A 156 -2.71 -16.55 -6.67
N LEU A 157 -1.44 -16.23 -6.41
CA LEU A 157 -0.33 -17.16 -6.50
C LEU A 157 -0.11 -17.96 -5.22
N PHE A 158 -0.34 -17.37 -4.04
CA PHE A 158 -0.09 -17.99 -2.74
C PHE A 158 -0.68 -19.40 -2.57
N PRO A 159 -1.93 -19.71 -2.98
CA PRO A 159 -2.44 -21.09 -2.86
C PRO A 159 -1.71 -22.12 -3.74
N PHE A 160 -0.90 -21.67 -4.70
CA PHE A 160 -0.13 -22.53 -5.61
C PHE A 160 1.36 -22.64 -5.24
N LEU A 161 1.84 -21.90 -4.24
CA LEU A 161 3.19 -22.00 -3.68
C LEU A 161 3.19 -22.85 -2.41
#